data_AF-A0ABD4TYC7-F1
#
_entry.id   AF-A0ABD4TYC7-F1
#
_cell.length_a   1.000
_cell.length_b   1.000
_cell.length_c   1.000
_cell.angle_alpha   90.00
_cell.angle_beta   90.00
_cell.angle_gamma   90.00
#
_symmetry.space_group_name_H-M   'P 1'
#
loop_
_entity.id
_entity.type
_entity.pdbx_description
1 polymer ?
#
loop_
_entity_poly.entity_id
_entity_poly.type
_entity_poly.pdbx_seq_one_letter_code
_entity_poly.pdbx_strand_id
1 'polypeptide(L)'
;MVAFILMLFIAFPLATIALAAWDAITEGFTVLWIVLPIVFFIAPTVIFFNESALIYGAIYSGLAIVANGVGSLFRPKSHSTNSPRES
;
A
#
# COMPACT_ATOMS: atom_id res chain seq x y z
N MET A 1 6.68 24.93 -7.13
CA MET A 1 7.67 23.88 -7.44
C MET A 1 7.94 22.98 -6.23
N VAL A 2 8.34 23.53 -5.07
CA VAL A 2 8.63 22.74 -3.86
C VAL A 2 7.47 21.87 -3.38
N ALA A 3 6.24 22.40 -3.33
CA ALA A 3 5.06 21.64 -2.91
C ALA A 3 4.81 20.37 -3.74
N PHE A 4 5.07 20.42 -5.05
CA PHE A 4 4.91 19.27 -5.95
C PHE A 4 5.96 18.19 -5.71
N ILE A 5 7.20 18.60 -5.45
CA ILE A 5 8.28 17.67 -5.08
C ILE A 5 7.96 16.98 -3.75
N LEU A 6 7.49 17.74 -2.74
CA LEU A 6 7.09 17.18 -1.46
C LEU A 6 5.90 16.21 -1.60
N MET A 7 4.93 16.54 -2.44
CA MET A 7 3.79 15.66 -2.70
C MET A 7 4.24 14.34 -3.33
N LEU A 8 5.08 14.40 -4.37
CA LEU A 8 5.56 13.21 -5.07
C LEU A 8 6.45 12.34 -4.18
N PHE A 9 7.43 12.93 -3.49
CA PHE A 9 8.50 12.18 -2.81
C PHE A 9 8.32 12.00 -1.31
N ILE A 10 7.33 12.64 -0.70
CA ILE A 10 7.04 12.48 0.74
C ILE A 10 5.59 12.04 0.94
N ALA A 11 4.62 12.80 0.44
CA ALA A 11 3.22 12.52 0.74
C ALA A 11 2.77 11.18 0.15
N PHE A 12 3.01 10.94 -1.14
CA PHE A 12 2.64 9.68 -1.79
C PHE A 12 3.34 8.43 -1.23
N PRO A 13 4.66 8.40 -0.98
CA PRO A 13 5.27 7.21 -0.39
C PRO A 13 4.77 6.96 1.03
N LEU A 14 4.62 8.00 1.85
CA LEU A 14 4.07 7.82 3.21
C LEU A 14 2.62 7.33 3.19
N ALA A 15 1.78 7.89 2.33
CA ALA A 15 0.39 7.44 2.17
C ALA A 15 0.35 6.00 1.68
N THR A 16 1.19 5.63 0.70
CA THR A 16 1.26 4.26 0.18
C THR A 16 1.63 3.27 1.27
N ILE A 17 2.67 3.57 2.07
CA ILE A 17 3.10 2.71 3.17
C ILE A 17 2.00 2.60 4.24
N ALA A 18 1.43 3.73 4.66
CA ALA A 18 0.41 3.75 5.71
C ALA A 18 -0.83 2.96 5.31
N LEU A 19 -1.34 3.17 4.09
CA LEU A 19 -2.52 2.46 3.59
C LEU A 19 -2.22 0.97 3.39
N ALA A 20 -1.06 0.62 2.84
CA ALA A 20 -0.68 -0.78 2.62
C ALA A 20 -0.51 -1.56 3.93
N ALA A 21 0.10 -0.95 4.94
CA ALA A 21 0.22 -1.54 6.26
C ALA A 21 -1.15 -1.66 6.95
N TRP A 22 -1.99 -0.62 6.86
CA TRP A 22 -3.33 -0.62 7.45
C TRP A 22 -4.25 -1.70 6.83
N ASP A 23 -4.27 -1.77 5.51
CA ASP A 23 -5.00 -2.79 4.76
C ASP A 23 -4.53 -4.20 5.16
N ALA A 24 -3.22 -4.41 5.35
CA ALA A 24 -2.72 -5.70 5.80
C ALA A 24 -3.09 -6.06 7.24
N ILE A 25 -3.12 -5.09 8.14
CA ILE A 25 -3.52 -5.30 9.54
C ILE A 25 -4.99 -5.72 9.61
N THR A 26 -5.83 -5.17 8.73
CA THR A 26 -7.27 -5.40 8.72
C THR A 26 -7.65 -6.66 7.94
N GLU A 27 -7.24 -6.73 6.68
CA GLU A 27 -7.65 -7.78 5.73
C GLU A 27 -6.62 -8.91 5.58
N GLY A 28 -5.36 -8.65 5.94
CA GLY A 28 -4.24 -9.57 5.73
C GLY A 28 -3.41 -9.23 4.49
N PHE A 29 -2.39 -10.02 4.21
CA PHE A 29 -1.52 -9.78 3.05
C PHE A 29 -2.31 -9.84 1.74
N THR A 30 -2.11 -8.86 0.86
CA THR A 30 -2.76 -8.82 -0.45
C THR A 30 -1.81 -8.39 -1.56
N VAL A 31 -1.93 -9.08 -2.70
CA VAL A 31 -1.16 -8.79 -3.93
C VAL A 31 -1.66 -7.54 -4.66
N LEU A 32 -2.81 -6.98 -4.26
CA LEU A 32 -3.36 -5.77 -4.89
C LEU A 32 -2.40 -4.58 -4.82
N TRP A 33 -1.56 -4.52 -3.79
CA TRP A 33 -0.55 -3.47 -3.60
C TRP A 33 0.59 -3.50 -4.62
N ILE A 34 0.67 -4.53 -5.47
CA ILE A 34 1.57 -4.55 -6.63
C ILE A 34 1.10 -3.55 -7.70
N VAL A 35 -0.21 -3.36 -7.84
CA VAL A 35 -0.81 -2.65 -8.98
C VAL A 35 -1.38 -1.30 -8.58
N LEU A 36 -1.94 -1.21 -7.37
CA LEU A 36 -2.59 0.00 -6.84
C LEU A 36 -1.70 1.25 -6.92
N PRO A 37 -0.43 1.24 -6.48
CA PRO A 37 0.41 2.44 -6.55
C PRO A 37 0.71 2.88 -7.99
N ILE A 38 0.81 1.94 -8.94
CA ILE A 38 0.99 2.26 -10.37
C ILE A 38 -0.27 2.95 -10.91
N VAL A 39 -1.46 2.42 -10.61
CA VAL A 39 -2.74 3.00 -11.02
C VAL A 39 -2.91 4.41 -10.43
N PHE A 40 -2.58 4.60 -9.15
CA PHE A 40 -2.63 5.92 -8.53
C PHE A 40 -1.64 6.90 -9.15
N PHE A 41 -0.51 6.43 -9.65
CA PHE A 41 0.49 7.27 -10.33
C PHE A 41 0.10 7.73 -11.74
N ILE A 42 -0.96 7.18 -12.33
CA ILE A 42 -1.52 7.67 -13.60
C ILE A 42 -1.97 9.14 -13.45
N ALA A 43 -2.62 9.50 -12.35
CA ALA A 43 -3.09 10.87 -12.12
C ALA A 43 -1.92 11.88 -12.09
N PRO A 44 -0.85 11.66 -11.30
CA PRO A 44 0.39 12.44 -11.40
C PRO A 44 0.98 12.51 -12.80
N THR A 45 1.04 11.41 -13.55
CA THR A 45 1.58 11.41 -14.92
C THR A 45 0.82 12.38 -15.83
N VAL A 46 -0.51 12.40 -15.72
CA VAL A 46 -1.37 13.32 -16.50
C VAL A 46 -1.24 14.76 -16.00
N ILE A 47 -1.28 14.98 -14.69
CA ILE A 47 -1.22 16.33 -14.09
C ILE A 47 0.13 17.00 -14.36
N PHE A 48 1.23 16.23 -14.30
CA PHE A 48 2.59 16.74 -14.46
C PHE A 48 3.14 16.59 -15.88
N PHE A 49 2.37 16.03 -16.83
CA PHE A 49 2.83 15.69 -18.18
C PHE A 49 4.21 15.00 -18.17
N ASN A 50 4.38 14.05 -17.24
CA ASN A 50 5.66 13.42 -16.95
C ASN A 50 5.54 11.90 -17.03
N GLU A 51 5.95 11.35 -18.17
CA GLU A 51 6.00 9.90 -18.41
C GLU A 51 6.88 9.17 -17.38
N SER A 52 7.98 9.81 -16.94
CA SER A 52 8.86 9.25 -15.92
C SER A 52 8.19 9.15 -14.56
N ALA A 53 7.05 9.80 -14.32
CA ALA A 53 6.36 9.68 -13.03
C ALA A 53 5.85 8.26 -12.76
N LEU A 54 5.52 7.49 -13.79
CA LEU A 54 5.08 6.09 -13.66
C LEU A 54 6.15 5.20 -13.00
N ILE A 55 7.44 5.53 -13.16
CA ILE A 55 8.53 4.76 -12.55
C ILE A 55 8.46 4.81 -11.02
N TYR A 56 7.99 5.92 -10.45
CA TYR A 56 7.81 6.05 -9.01
C TYR A 56 6.67 5.16 -8.50
N GLY A 57 5.62 4.96 -9.32
CA GLY A 57 4.57 3.99 -9.02
C GLY A 57 5.10 2.56 -8.86
N ALA A 58 6.07 2.15 -9.70
CA ALA A 58 6.72 0.84 -9.57
C ALA A 58 7.56 0.73 -8.29
N ILE A 59 8.34 1.76 -7.96
CA ILE A 59 9.12 1.81 -6.71
C ILE A 59 8.18 1.75 -5.50
N TYR A 60 7.08 2.49 -5.54
CA TYR A 60 6.13 2.57 -4.43
C TYR A 60 5.31 1.30 -4.28
N SER A 61 5.12 0.53 -5.36
CA SER A 61 4.58 -0.83 -5.30
C SER A 61 5.51 -1.75 -4.51
N GLY A 62 6.82 -1.66 -4.72
CA GLY A 62 7.80 -2.36 -3.89
C GLY A 62 7.67 -2.00 -2.39
N LEU A 63 7.59 -0.71 -2.08
CA LEU A 63 7.38 -0.23 -0.70
C LEU A 63 6.04 -0.71 -0.12
N ALA A 64 4.98 -0.69 -0.91
CA ALA A 64 3.66 -1.13 -0.52
C ALA A 64 3.64 -2.63 -0.17
N ILE A 65 4.29 -3.46 -0.99
CA ILE A 65 4.38 -4.92 -0.73
C ILE A 65 5.14 -5.18 0.57
N VAL A 66 6.24 -4.48 0.83
CA VAL A 66 7.00 -4.60 2.07
C VAL A 66 6.13 -4.17 3.26
N ALA A 67 5.47 -3.00 3.16
CA ALA A 67 4.61 -2.49 4.22
C ALA A 67 3.40 -3.40 4.49
N ASN A 68 2.79 -3.94 3.43
CA ASN A 68 1.67 -4.88 3.52
C ASN A 68 2.11 -6.21 4.14
N GLY A 69 3.26 -6.74 3.72
CA GLY A 69 3.89 -7.91 4.33
C GLY A 69 4.11 -7.70 5.84
N VAL A 70 4.74 -6.60 6.23
CA VAL A 70 4.98 -6.25 7.63
C VAL A 70 3.67 -6.07 8.39
N GLY A 71 2.71 -5.32 7.85
CA GLY A 71 1.41 -5.08 8.49
C GLY A 71 0.62 -6.36 8.74
N SER A 72 0.72 -7.34 7.83
CA SER A 72 0.03 -8.62 7.96
C SER A 72 0.50 -9.44 9.17
N LEU A 73 1.72 -9.22 9.64
CA LEU A 73 2.27 -9.85 10.85
C LEU A 73 1.57 -9.38 12.12
N PHE A 74 0.97 -8.19 12.09
CA PHE A 74 0.25 -7.59 13.23
C PHE A 74 -1.26 -7.85 13.16
N ARG A 75 -1.74 -8.61 12.17
CA ARG A 75 -3.16 -8.96 12.07
C ARG A 75 -3.59 -9.80 13.28
N PRO A 76 -4.65 -9.40 14.01
CA PRO A 76 -5.21 -10.22 15.06
C PRO A 76 -5.66 -11.57 14.49
N LYS A 77 -5.20 -12.68 15.07
CA LYS A 77 -5.75 -14.00 14.75
C LYS A 77 -7.23 -13.99 15.12
N SER A 78 -8.09 -14.21 14.14
CA SER A 78 -9.51 -14.51 14.39
C SER A 78 -9.55 -15.70 15.36
N HIS A 79 -10.05 -15.47 16.57
CA HIS A 79 -10.27 -16.54 17.53
C HIS A 79 -11.35 -17.43 16.91
N SER A 80 -10.94 -18.57 16.35
CA SER A 80 -11.88 -19.61 15.92
C SER A 80 -12.66 -20.05 17.16
N THR A 81 -13.90 -19.59 17.28
CA THR A 81 -14.82 -19.97 18.37
C THR A 81 -15.39 -21.38 18.17
N ASN A 82 -14.75 -22.22 17.34
CA ASN A 82 -15.03 -23.65 17.31
C ASN A 82 -14.40 -24.32 18.53
N SER A 83 -14.98 -24.08 19.71
CA SER A 83 -14.85 -25.07 20.77
C SER A 83 -15.60 -26.33 20.32
N PRO A 84 -14.99 -27.53 20.39
CA PRO A 84 -15.75 -28.76 20.25
C PRO A 84 -16.80 -28.75 21.36
N ARG A 85 -18.09 -28.79 21.00
CA ARG A 85 -19.12 -29.20 21.96
C ARG A 85 -18.86 -30.68 22.24
N GLU A 86 -18.13 -30.96 23.32
CA GLU A 86 -18.04 -32.31 23.88
C GLU A 86 -19.48 -32.82 24.09
N SER A 87 -19.80 -33.92 23.44
CA SER A 87 -21.09 -34.63 23.48
C SER A 87 -20.93 -35.90 24.31
#